data_AF-A0A6P1BRK3-F1
#
_entry.id   AF-A0A6P1BRK3-F1
#
_cell.length_a   1.000
_cell.length_b   1.000
_cell.length_c   1.000
_cell.angle_alpha   90.00
_cell.angle_beta   90.00
_cell.angle_gamma   90.00
#
_symmetry.space_group_name_H-M   'P 1'
#
loop_
_entity.id
_entity.type
_entity.pdbx_description
1 polymer ?
#
loop_
_entity_poly.entity_id
_entity_poly.type
_entity_poly.pdbx_seq_one_letter_code
_entity_poly.pdbx_strand_id
1 'polypeptide(L)'
;MTVAPVRSDLVAFARELGDGWKQGEQRVIHRRRHVRRKPVPRRPSMLDPYTPVIEEWLAAAPHLSAVDILSRLEAHAPGRFGDHQRRTVQRLVKKWRSKAARQLISSAEIALSIDPGSVPEVPIPTGAFA
;
A
#
# COMPACT_ATOMS: atom_id res chain seq x y z
N MET A 1 -0.46 45.79 62.16
CA MET A 1 -0.81 45.41 60.77
C MET A 1 -1.64 44.13 60.84
N THR A 2 -2.97 44.26 60.82
CA THR A 2 -3.89 43.12 60.98
C THR A 2 -4.07 42.44 59.63
N VAL A 3 -3.57 41.22 59.48
CA VAL A 3 -3.79 40.40 58.29
C VAL A 3 -5.20 39.82 58.38
N ALA A 4 -6.09 40.23 57.48
CA ALA A 4 -7.43 39.69 57.37
C ALA A 4 -7.37 38.19 56.96
N PRO A 5 -8.23 37.33 57.52
CA PRO A 5 -8.30 35.94 57.08
C PRO A 5 -8.90 35.92 55.67
N VAL A 6 -8.06 35.61 54.67
CA VAL A 6 -8.53 35.28 53.33
C VAL A 6 -9.39 34.04 53.48
N ARG A 7 -10.71 34.17 53.39
CA ARG A 7 -11.61 33.03 53.20
C ARG A 7 -11.22 32.42 51.85
N SER A 8 -10.37 31.41 51.91
CA SER A 8 -9.92 30.66 50.75
C SER A 8 -11.13 29.95 50.16
N ASP A 9 -11.57 30.43 48.99
CA ASP A 9 -12.64 29.79 48.24
C ASP A 9 -12.12 28.45 47.70
N LEU A 10 -12.46 27.38 48.41
CA LEU A 10 -12.07 26.00 48.05
C LEU A 10 -12.60 25.61 46.67
N VAL A 11 -13.72 26.19 46.24
CA VAL A 11 -14.29 25.95 44.91
C VAL A 11 -13.42 26.60 43.83
N ALA A 12 -12.93 27.81 44.08
CA ALA A 12 -11.97 28.46 43.19
C ALA A 12 -10.64 27.68 43.11
N PHE A 13 -10.13 27.23 44.26
CA PHE A 13 -8.91 26.41 44.32
C PHE A 13 -9.06 25.05 43.61
N ALA A 14 -10.20 24.38 43.78
CA ALA A 14 -10.47 23.11 43.08
C ALA A 14 -10.60 23.28 41.56
N ARG A 15 -11.18 24.41 41.10
CA ARG A 15 -11.21 24.77 39.68
C ARG A 15 -9.79 25.02 39.13
N GLU A 16 -8.95 25.69 39.91
CA GLU A 16 -7.55 25.95 39.56
C GLU A 16 -6.72 24.66 39.45
N LEU A 17 -6.92 23.68 40.34
CA LEU A 17 -6.28 22.36 40.26
C LEU A 17 -6.69 21.56 39.01
N GLY A 18 -7.95 21.67 38.58
CA GLY A 18 -8.47 20.93 37.43
C GLY A 18 -7.85 21.35 36.09
N ASP A 19 -7.53 22.63 35.92
CA ASP A 19 -6.95 23.19 34.69
C ASP A 19 -5.46 23.58 34.83
N GLY A 20 -4.92 23.63 36.04
CA GLY A 20 -3.53 24.05 36.31
C GLY A 20 -2.47 23.15 35.66
N TRP A 21 -2.77 21.86 35.42
CA TRP A 21 -1.86 20.96 34.72
C TRP A 21 -1.68 21.31 33.24
N LYS A 22 -2.65 22.01 32.62
CA LYS A 22 -2.53 22.50 31.22
C LYS A 22 -1.55 23.67 31.09
N GLN A 23 -1.33 24.39 32.20
CA GLN A 23 -0.40 25.52 32.30
C GLN A 23 1.01 25.08 32.77
N GLY A 24 1.16 23.81 33.17
CA GLY A 24 2.45 23.23 33.50
C GLY A 24 3.42 23.40 32.34
N GLU A 25 4.59 23.96 32.63
CA GLU A 25 5.62 24.27 31.65
C GLU A 25 6.01 22.98 30.89
N GLN A 26 5.53 22.84 29.65
CA GLN A 26 5.86 21.70 28.81
C GLN A 26 7.33 21.81 28.41
N ARG A 27 8.22 21.32 29.28
CA ARG A 27 9.66 21.46 29.09
C ARG A 27 10.04 20.88 27.72
N VAL A 28 10.81 21.64 26.94
CA VAL A 28 11.27 21.28 25.59
C VAL A 28 11.94 19.89 25.53
N ILE A 29 12.46 19.41 26.66
CA ILE A 29 13.05 18.07 26.84
C ILE A 29 12.08 16.89 26.69
N HIS A 30 10.76 17.10 26.74
CA HIS A 30 9.78 16.02 26.60
C HIS A 30 9.52 15.60 25.14
N ARG A 31 10.01 16.37 24.16
CA ARG A 31 9.82 16.05 22.74
C ARG A 31 11.15 15.67 22.10
N ARG A 32 11.27 14.40 21.68
CA ARG A 32 12.38 13.98 20.81
C ARG A 32 12.31 14.77 19.51
N ARG A 33 13.37 15.51 19.19
CA ARG A 33 13.49 16.21 17.91
C ARG A 33 13.40 15.18 16.79
N HIS A 34 12.50 15.42 15.83
CA HIS A 34 12.46 14.61 14.63
C HIS A 34 13.79 14.75 13.89
N VAL A 35 14.48 13.62 13.67
CA VAL A 35 15.69 13.56 12.86
C VAL A 35 15.31 12.97 11.51
N ARG A 36 15.39 13.80 10.46
CA ARG A 36 15.25 13.32 9.09
C ARG A 36 16.37 12.32 8.80
N ARG A 37 16.01 11.06 8.55
CA ARG A 37 16.96 10.05 8.09
C ARG A 37 17.08 10.14 6.57
N LYS A 38 18.30 10.12 6.05
CA LYS A 38 18.54 10.03 4.61
C LYS A 38 18.02 8.68 4.11
N PRO A 39 17.20 8.62 3.04
CA PRO A 39 16.82 7.37 2.42
C PRO A 39 18.08 6.60 2.00
N VAL A 40 18.15 5.31 2.33
CA VAL A 40 19.24 4.45 1.88
C VAL A 40 19.08 4.22 0.38
N PRO A 41 20.13 4.42 -0.44
CA PRO A 41 20.04 4.17 -1.87
C PRO A 41 19.69 2.71 -2.14
N ARG A 42 18.82 2.47 -3.13
CA ARG A 42 18.44 1.12 -3.54
C ARG A 42 19.67 0.42 -4.13
N ARG A 43 20.00 -0.76 -3.61
CA ARG A 43 21.01 -1.64 -4.22
C ARG A 43 20.37 -2.39 -5.41
N PRO A 44 21.01 -2.42 -6.59
CA PRO A 44 20.51 -3.19 -7.71
C PRO A 44 20.52 -4.68 -7.37
N SER A 45 19.42 -5.36 -7.66
CA SER A 45 19.31 -6.82 -7.54
C SER A 45 19.91 -7.49 -8.76
N MET A 46 20.46 -8.70 -8.62
CA MET A 46 20.92 -9.50 -9.77
C MET A 46 19.79 -9.81 -10.77
N LEU A 47 18.53 -9.76 -10.34
CA LEU A 47 17.34 -9.95 -11.19
C LEU A 47 16.88 -8.66 -11.89
N ASP A 48 17.38 -7.48 -11.51
CA ASP A 48 16.95 -6.22 -12.12
C ASP A 48 17.15 -6.20 -13.65
N PRO A 49 18.26 -6.71 -14.23
CA PRO A 49 18.43 -6.79 -15.68
C PRO A 49 17.43 -7.71 -16.40
N TYR A 50 16.92 -8.73 -15.70
CA TYR A 50 16.04 -9.75 -16.25
C TYR A 50 14.56 -9.49 -15.93
N THR A 51 14.29 -8.48 -15.11
CA THR A 51 12.93 -8.05 -14.78
C THR A 51 12.08 -7.78 -16.02
N PRO A 52 12.53 -7.04 -17.06
CA PRO A 52 11.70 -6.82 -18.25
C PRO A 52 11.34 -8.12 -18.98
N VAL A 53 12.28 -9.06 -19.09
CA VAL A 53 12.05 -10.36 -19.74
C VAL A 53 11.02 -11.19 -18.95
N ILE A 54 11.11 -11.18 -17.62
CA ILE A 54 10.14 -11.88 -16.76
C ILE A 54 8.75 -11.24 -16.88
N GLU A 55 8.68 -9.91 -16.96
CA GLU A 55 7.41 -9.19 -17.14
C GLU A 55 6.76 -9.51 -18.49
N GLU A 56 7.55 -9.66 -19.56
CA GLU A 56 7.07 -10.08 -20.87
C GLU A 56 6.50 -11.51 -20.84
N TRP A 57 7.20 -12.45 -20.21
CA TRP A 57 6.68 -13.82 -20.05
C TRP A 57 5.39 -13.87 -19.24
N LEU A 58 5.30 -13.06 -18.18
CA LEU A 58 4.10 -12.98 -17.34
C LEU A 58 2.94 -12.28 -18.07
N ALA A 59 3.22 -11.31 -18.95
CA ALA A 59 2.21 -10.66 -19.77
C ALA A 59 1.61 -11.63 -20.79
N ALA A 60 2.44 -12.48 -21.42
CA ALA A 60 1.98 -13.51 -22.34
C ALA A 60 1.23 -14.65 -21.63
N ALA A 61 1.71 -15.07 -20.45
CA ALA A 61 1.15 -16.19 -19.71
C ALA A 61 1.12 -15.92 -18.19
N PRO A 62 0.03 -15.33 -17.66
CA PRO A 62 -0.04 -14.92 -16.24
C PRO A 62 -0.11 -16.09 -15.24
N HIS A 63 -0.45 -17.29 -15.73
CA HIS A 63 -0.59 -18.52 -14.97
C HIS A 63 0.75 -19.21 -14.66
N LEU A 64 1.86 -18.78 -15.27
CA LEU A 64 3.17 -19.40 -15.06
C LEU A 64 3.60 -19.40 -13.59
N SER A 65 4.17 -20.52 -13.13
CA SER A 65 4.70 -20.62 -11.77
C SER A 65 6.01 -19.86 -11.65
N ALA A 66 6.29 -19.35 -10.45
CA ALA A 66 7.60 -18.75 -10.14
C ALA A 66 8.75 -19.78 -10.27
N VAL A 67 8.45 -21.06 -10.12
CA VAL A 67 9.43 -22.15 -10.32
C VAL A 67 9.75 -22.29 -11.81
N ASP A 68 8.74 -22.34 -12.67
CA ASP A 68 8.93 -22.43 -14.13
C ASP A 68 9.70 -21.23 -14.66
N ILE A 69 9.41 -20.04 -14.14
CA ILE A 69 10.14 -18.82 -14.47
C ILE A 69 11.60 -18.93 -14.06
N LEU A 70 11.90 -19.48 -12.87
CA LEU A 70 13.28 -19.68 -12.45
C LEU A 70 13.99 -20.71 -13.33
N SER A 71 13.36 -21.83 -13.67
CA SER A 71 13.94 -22.83 -14.57
C SER A 71 14.21 -22.24 -15.97
N ARG A 72 13.33 -21.37 -16.48
CA ARG A 72 13.58 -20.63 -17.73
C ARG A 72 14.73 -19.64 -17.61
N LEU A 73 14.87 -18.96 -16.47
CA LEU A 73 16.00 -18.07 -16.17
C LEU A 73 17.33 -18.83 -16.10
N GLU A 74 17.35 -20.00 -15.46
CA GLU A 74 18.53 -20.86 -15.38
C GLU A 74 18.96 -21.35 -16.76
N ALA A 75 18.01 -21.72 -17.61
CA ALA A 75 18.29 -22.08 -19.01
C ALA A 75 18.82 -20.88 -19.84
N HIS A 76 18.32 -19.68 -19.58
CA HIS A 76 18.70 -18.47 -20.30
C HIS A 76 20.08 -17.93 -19.88
N ALA A 77 20.45 -18.09 -18.60
CA ALA A 77 21.75 -17.66 -18.06
C ALA A 77 22.30 -18.70 -17.07
N PRO A 78 22.91 -19.79 -17.59
CA PRO A 78 23.45 -20.85 -16.74
C PRO A 78 24.53 -20.30 -15.81
N GLY A 79 24.52 -20.74 -14.55
CA GLY A 79 25.51 -20.36 -13.52
C GLY A 79 25.28 -18.99 -12.87
N ARG A 80 24.33 -18.19 -13.34
CA ARG A 80 23.96 -16.91 -12.71
C ARG A 80 22.85 -17.07 -11.68
N PHE A 81 21.99 -18.06 -11.88
CA PHE A 81 20.85 -18.33 -11.03
C PHE A 81 20.95 -19.67 -10.29
N GLY A 82 20.36 -19.74 -9.11
CA GLY A 82 20.26 -20.96 -8.33
C GLY A 82 19.15 -20.91 -7.30
N ASP A 83 18.96 -22.03 -6.58
CA ASP A 83 17.78 -22.27 -5.74
C ASP A 83 17.49 -21.17 -4.69
N HIS A 84 18.55 -20.55 -4.16
CA HIS A 84 18.49 -19.44 -3.21
C HIS A 84 17.67 -18.24 -3.70
N GLN A 85 17.47 -18.09 -5.01
CA GLN A 85 16.76 -16.94 -5.60
C GLN A 85 15.28 -17.22 -5.84
N ARG A 86 14.79 -18.43 -5.58
CA ARG A 86 13.36 -18.78 -5.66
C ARG A 86 12.48 -17.79 -4.92
N ARG A 87 12.87 -17.42 -3.69
CA ARG A 87 12.11 -16.46 -2.87
C ARG A 87 12.06 -15.07 -3.51
N THR A 88 13.13 -14.66 -4.20
CA THR A 88 13.19 -13.36 -4.88
C THR A 88 12.32 -13.35 -6.12
N VAL A 89 12.35 -14.42 -6.93
CA VAL A 89 11.48 -14.60 -8.10
C VAL A 89 10.01 -14.67 -7.67
N GLN A 90 9.68 -15.45 -6.63
CA GLN A 90 8.33 -15.51 -6.07
C GLN A 90 7.82 -14.13 -5.63
N ARG A 91 8.66 -13.33 -4.95
CA ARG A 91 8.29 -11.97 -4.54
C ARG A 91 8.06 -11.06 -5.73
N LEU A 92 8.87 -11.19 -6.78
CA LEU A 92 8.70 -10.43 -8.02
C LEU A 92 7.37 -10.78 -8.69
N VAL A 93 7.10 -12.07 -8.90
CA VAL A 93 5.84 -12.56 -9.49
C VAL A 93 4.64 -12.10 -8.66
N LYS A 94 4.71 -12.22 -7.33
CA LYS A 94 3.64 -11.74 -6.44
C LYS A 94 3.39 -10.24 -6.58
N LYS A 95 4.46 -9.43 -6.63
CA LYS A 95 4.38 -7.98 -6.81
C LYS A 95 3.77 -7.63 -8.17
N TRP A 96 4.19 -8.33 -9.22
CA TRP A 96 3.65 -8.18 -10.56
C TRP A 96 2.16 -8.50 -10.61
N ARG A 97 1.73 -9.67 -10.09
CA ARG A 97 0.30 -10.05 -10.03
C ARG A 97 -0.53 -9.06 -9.25
N SER A 98 0.01 -8.54 -8.14
CA SER A 98 -0.68 -7.51 -7.35
C SER A 98 -0.80 -6.18 -8.11
N LYS A 99 0.14 -5.85 -8.99
CA LYS A 99 0.06 -4.67 -9.86
C LYS A 99 -0.95 -4.90 -11.00
N ALA A 100 -0.88 -6.05 -11.66
CA ALA A 100 -1.81 -6.44 -12.72
C ALA A 100 -3.27 -6.48 -12.21
N ALA A 101 -3.53 -7.09 -11.05
CA ALA A 101 -4.87 -7.13 -10.46
C ALA A 101 -5.40 -5.72 -10.15
N ARG A 102 -4.56 -4.82 -9.61
CA ARG A 102 -4.95 -3.42 -9.36
C ARG A 102 -5.28 -2.68 -10.66
N GLN A 103 -4.54 -2.94 -11.73
CA GLN A 103 -4.83 -2.35 -13.04
C GLN A 103 -6.16 -2.88 -13.61
N LEU A 104 -6.42 -4.19 -13.48
CA LEU A 104 -7.69 -4.78 -13.92
C LEU A 104 -8.87 -4.22 -13.13
N ILE A 105 -8.77 -4.10 -11.81
CA ILE A 105 -9.83 -3.52 -10.96
C ILE A 105 -10.08 -2.06 -11.35
N SER A 106 -9.01 -1.25 -11.45
CA SER A 106 -9.15 0.16 -11.83
C SER A 106 -9.76 0.31 -13.24
N SER A 107 -9.36 -0.54 -14.20
CA SER A 107 -9.95 -0.52 -15.53
C SER A 107 -11.41 -0.97 -15.53
N ALA A 108 -11.78 -1.92 -14.66
CA ALA A 108 -13.16 -2.38 -14.51
C ALA A 108 -14.04 -1.31 -13.84
N GLU A 109 -13.54 -0.60 -12.84
CA GLU A 109 -14.23 0.55 -12.21
C GLU A 109 -14.49 1.67 -13.22
N ILE A 110 -13.52 1.93 -14.10
CA ILE A 110 -13.67 2.88 -15.20
C ILE A 110 -14.75 2.40 -16.18
N ALA A 111 -14.71 1.13 -16.60
CA ALA A 111 -15.72 0.57 -17.50
C ALA A 111 -17.14 0.61 -16.91
N LEU A 112 -17.28 0.35 -15.61
CA LEU A 112 -18.57 0.43 -14.90
C LEU A 112 -19.08 1.88 -14.75
N SER A 113 -18.18 2.85 -14.71
CA SER A 113 -18.52 4.27 -14.61
C SER A 113 -18.88 4.90 -15.96
N ILE A 114 -18.58 4.23 -17.08
CA ILE A 114 -18.74 4.75 -18.44
C ILE A 114 -20.14 4.46 -19.03
N ASP A 115 -21.00 3.64 -18.42
CA ASP A 115 -22.34 3.41 -18.99
C ASP A 115 -23.45 3.04 -17.98
N PRO A 116 -24.42 3.95 -17.73
CA PRO A 116 -25.74 3.60 -17.22
C PRO A 116 -26.85 3.63 -18.30
N GLY A 117 -26.54 3.64 -19.60
CA GLY A 117 -27.52 4.03 -20.64
C GLY A 117 -27.60 3.21 -21.93
N SER A 118 -26.64 2.37 -22.30
CA SER A 118 -26.75 1.61 -23.57
C SER A 118 -27.32 0.21 -23.35
N VAL A 119 -28.64 0.13 -23.17
CA VAL A 119 -29.37 -1.12 -23.44
C VAL A 119 -29.69 -1.12 -24.94
N PRO A 120 -29.06 -1.97 -25.77
CA PRO A 120 -29.61 -2.21 -27.10
C PRO A 120 -30.95 -2.93 -26.90
N GLU A 121 -32.05 -2.23 -27.20
CA GLU A 121 -33.35 -2.88 -27.38
C GLU A 121 -33.16 -3.99 -28.42
N VAL A 122 -33.17 -5.23 -27.96
CA VAL A 122 -33.32 -6.39 -28.83
C VAL A 122 -34.82 -6.53 -29.07
N PRO A 123 -35.33 -6.28 -30.29
CA PRO A 123 -36.73 -6.54 -30.58
C PRO A 123 -36.96 -8.05 -30.46
N ILE A 124 -37.75 -8.44 -29.47
CA ILE A 124 -38.22 -9.82 -29.30
C ILE A 124 -39.07 -10.14 -30.55
N PRO A 125 -38.69 -11.11 -31.39
CA PRO A 125 -39.59 -11.55 -32.44
C PRO A 125 -40.75 -12.30 -31.79
N THR A 126 -41.93 -11.66 -31.79
CA THR A 126 -43.22 -12.30 -31.53
C THR A 126 -43.47 -13.33 -32.64
N GLY A 127 -42.89 -14.52 -32.49
CA GLY A 127 -43.19 -15.68 -33.29
C GLY A 127 -44.52 -16.27 -32.85
N ALA A 128 -45.58 -15.92 -33.56
CA ALA A 128 -46.84 -16.64 -33.54
C ALA A 128 -46.60 -18.07 -34.06
N PHE A 129 -46.65 -19.05 -33.16
CA PHE A 129 -46.85 -20.44 -33.55
C PHE A 129 -48.36 -20.68 -33.65
N ALA A 130 -48.84 -20.83 -34.89
CA ALA A 130 -50.13 -21.39 -35.26
C ALA A 130 -49.89 -22.44 -36.35
#